data_AF-A0A7S0ZYD2-F1
#
_entry.id   AF-A0A7S0ZYD2-F1
#
_cell.length_a   1.000
_cell.length_b   1.000
_cell.length_c   1.000
_cell.angle_alpha   90.00
_cell.angle_beta   90.00
_cell.angle_gamma   90.00
#
_symmetry.space_group_name_H-M   'P 1'
#
loop_
_entity.id
_entity.type
_entity.pdbx_description
1 polymer ?
#
loop_
_entity_poly.entity_id
_entity_poly.type
_entity_poly.pdbx_seq_one_letter_code
_entity_poly.pdbx_strand_id
1 'polypeptide(L)'
;SSMPLIWAFVCVMGIIYVFGVVFQQGATEHISSANSDDVYVIPLRIWFSSMPQTLLTLFMSITGGISWWDVQQVLLDISLTYACVFVFFVLVTVLAALNIITGIFV
;
A
#
# COMPACT_ATOMS: atom_id res chain seq x y z
N SER A 1 -27.47 12.78 -5.79
CA SER A 1 -26.69 12.95 -4.55
C SER A 1 -25.31 12.33 -4.71
N SER A 2 -24.31 13.10 -5.16
CA SER A 2 -22.93 12.61 -5.38
C SER A 2 -21.96 12.89 -4.23
N MET A 3 -22.41 13.63 -3.20
CA MET A 3 -21.61 13.95 -2.02
C MET A 3 -21.03 12.72 -1.28
N PRO A 4 -21.74 11.58 -1.13
CA PRO A 4 -21.20 10.41 -0.44
C PRO A 4 -19.99 9.79 -1.17
N LEU A 5 -19.99 9.84 -2.51
CA LEU A 5 -18.92 9.32 -3.35
C LEU A 5 -17.62 10.12 -3.18
N ILE A 6 -17.74 11.43 -3.03
CA ILE A 6 -16.60 12.32 -2.82
C ILE A 6 -15.95 12.02 -1.47
N TRP A 7 -16.75 11.91 -0.41
CA TRP A 7 -16.23 11.55 0.92
C TRP A 7 -15.63 10.15 0.96
N ALA A 8 -16.23 9.19 0.27
CA ALA A 8 -15.69 7.85 0.11
C ALA A 8 -14.31 7.86 -0.56
N PHE A 9 -14.14 8.61 -1.65
CA PHE A 9 -12.86 8.76 -2.33
C PHE A 9 -11.81 9.40 -1.42
N VAL A 10 -12.17 10.46 -0.68
CA VAL A 10 -11.29 11.12 0.30
C VAL A 10 -10.87 10.15 1.40
N CYS A 11 -11.78 9.33 1.91
CA CYS A 11 -11.46 8.30 2.91
C CYS A 11 -10.47 7.25 2.36
N VAL A 12 -10.68 6.74 1.15
CA VAL A 12 -9.77 5.77 0.52
C VAL A 12 -8.38 6.39 0.30
N MET A 13 -8.30 7.62 -0.21
CA MET A 13 -7.03 8.33 -0.37
C MET A 13 -6.34 8.58 0.98
N GLY A 14 -7.11 8.89 2.03
CA GLY A 14 -6.59 9.04 3.40
C GLY A 14 -6.00 7.75 3.95
N ILE A 15 -6.66 6.61 3.73
CA ILE A 15 -6.14 5.28 4.12
C ILE A 15 -4.83 5.01 3.38
N ILE A 16 -4.79 5.16 2.06
CA ILE A 16 -3.58 4.95 1.25
C ILE A 16 -2.44 5.85 1.75
N TYR A 17 -2.74 7.11 2.11
CA TYR A 17 -1.73 8.03 2.64
C TYR A 17 -1.15 7.58 3.98
N VAL A 18 -2.00 7.27 4.96
CA VAL A 18 -1.55 6.87 6.31
C VAL A 18 -0.68 5.61 6.25
N PHE A 19 -1.14 4.58 5.54
CA PHE A 19 -0.36 3.35 5.37
C PHE A 19 0.90 3.59 4.51
N GLY A 20 0.80 4.44 3.48
CA GLY A 20 1.93 4.86 2.66
C GLY A 20 3.08 5.46 3.45
N VAL A 21 2.79 6.30 4.44
CA VAL A 21 3.83 6.86 5.33
C VAL A 21 4.54 5.76 6.10
N VAL A 22 3.79 4.80 6.67
CA VAL A 22 4.35 3.69 7.46
C VAL A 22 5.28 2.82 6.61
N PHE A 23 4.85 2.44 5.40
CA PHE A 23 5.69 1.64 4.51
C PHE A 23 6.88 2.42 3.95
N GLN A 24 6.71 3.71 3.63
CA GLN A 24 7.80 4.54 3.15
C GLN A 24 8.92 4.67 4.18
N GLN A 25 8.57 4.84 5.46
CA GLN A 25 9.55 4.89 6.54
C GLN A 25 10.31 3.56 6.68
N GLY A 26 9.59 2.44 6.73
CA GLY A 26 10.21 1.12 6.82
C GLY A 26 11.10 0.78 5.62
N ALA A 27 10.66 1.10 4.41
CA ALA A 27 11.45 0.92 3.19
C ALA A 27 12.72 1.79 3.19
N THR A 28 12.62 3.06 3.60
CA THR A 28 13.78 3.98 3.64
C THR A 28 14.82 3.49 4.64
N GLU A 29 14.41 3.08 5.83
CA GLU A 29 15.29 2.53 6.86
C GLU A 29 15.98 1.25 6.38
N HIS A 30 15.22 0.33 5.78
CA HIS A 30 15.78 -0.91 5.24
C HIS A 30 16.74 -0.66 4.08
N ILE A 31 16.41 0.22 3.12
CA ILE A 31 17.30 0.56 2.00
C ILE A 31 18.62 1.18 2.48
N SER A 32 18.58 1.97 3.57
CA SER A 32 19.78 2.61 4.14
C SER A 32 20.70 1.67 4.90
N SER A 33 20.17 0.55 5.41
CA SER A 33 20.90 -0.46 6.17
C SER A 33 21.25 -1.71 5.36
N ALA A 34 20.62 -1.91 4.20
CA ALA A 34 20.82 -3.08 3.36
C ALA A 34 22.14 -3.04 2.57
N ASN A 35 22.76 -4.22 2.43
CA ASN A 35 23.88 -4.42 1.52
C ASN A 35 23.37 -4.55 0.08
N SER A 36 24.16 -4.09 -0.89
CA SER A 36 23.78 -4.05 -2.31
C SER A 36 23.51 -5.41 -2.98
N ASP A 37 23.78 -6.52 -2.29
CA ASP A 37 23.61 -7.89 -2.79
C ASP A 37 22.22 -8.49 -2.49
N ASP A 38 21.32 -7.78 -1.78
CA ASP A 38 20.00 -8.31 -1.48
C ASP A 38 19.06 -8.28 -2.69
N VAL A 39 18.45 -9.42 -2.99
CA VAL A 39 17.61 -9.64 -4.19
C VAL A 39 16.39 -8.71 -4.19
N TYR A 40 15.87 -8.34 -3.01
CA TYR A 40 14.67 -7.54 -2.86
C TYR A 40 14.93 -6.04 -2.71
N VAL A 41 16.20 -5.60 -2.62
CA VAL A 41 16.54 -4.16 -2.54
C VAL A 41 16.20 -3.42 -3.83
N ILE A 42 16.35 -4.06 -4.99
CA ILE A 42 16.04 -3.47 -6.29
C ILE A 42 14.53 -3.15 -6.43
N PRO A 43 13.60 -4.12 -6.26
CA PRO A 43 12.18 -3.80 -6.33
C PRO A 43 11.73 -2.85 -5.22
N LEU A 44 12.32 -2.93 -4.02
CA LEU A 44 12.06 -1.97 -2.94
C LEU A 44 12.44 -0.54 -3.35
N ARG A 45 13.59 -0.34 -4.00
CA ARG A 45 14.02 0.96 -4.55
C ARG A 45 13.16 1.46 -5.70
N ILE A 46 12.47 0.58 -6.43
CA ILE A 46 11.57 0.99 -7.53
C ILE A 46 10.19 1.35 -6.98
N TRP A 47 9.62 0.52 -6.10
CA TRP A 47 8.26 0.69 -5.61
C TRP A 47 8.13 1.66 -4.44
N PHE A 48 9.20 1.82 -3.66
CA PHE A 48 9.25 2.68 -2.46
C PHE A 48 10.33 3.78 -2.54
N SER A 49 10.69 4.22 -3.75
CA SER A 49 11.73 5.24 -3.96
C SER A 49 11.38 6.60 -3.32
N SER A 50 10.10 6.94 -3.31
CA SER A 50 9.59 8.26 -2.98
C SER A 50 8.14 8.15 -2.57
N MET A 51 7.67 9.11 -1.77
CA MET A 51 6.29 9.11 -1.27
C MET A 51 5.23 8.98 -2.38
N PRO A 52 5.29 9.72 -3.50
CA PRO A 52 4.31 9.58 -4.57
C PRO A 52 4.36 8.19 -5.23
N GLN A 53 5.54 7.59 -5.38
CA GLN A 53 5.66 6.24 -5.92
C GLN A 53 5.11 5.20 -4.96
N THR A 54 5.33 5.34 -3.65
CA THR A 54 4.74 4.45 -2.65
C THR A 54 3.22 4.50 -2.66
N LEU A 55 2.64 5.71 -2.72
CA LEU A 55 1.18 5.87 -2.85
C LEU A 55 0.66 5.21 -4.13
N LEU A 56 1.38 5.38 -5.25
CA LEU A 56 1.04 4.73 -6.51
C LEU A 56 1.14 3.20 -6.41
N THR A 57 2.19 2.65 -5.80
CA THR A 57 2.36 1.20 -5.57
C THR A 57 1.22 0.63 -4.74
N LEU A 58 0.85 1.29 -3.64
CA LEU A 58 -0.28 0.87 -2.81
C LEU A 58 -1.60 0.92 -3.57
N PHE A 59 -1.82 1.97 -4.37
CA PHE A 59 -2.98 2.08 -5.24
C PHE A 59 -3.01 0.99 -6.33
N MET A 60 -1.87 0.69 -6.95
CA MET A 60 -1.75 -0.39 -7.93
C MET A 60 -2.00 -1.76 -7.30
N SER A 61 -1.61 -1.96 -6.05
CA SER A 61 -1.80 -3.21 -5.31
C SER A 61 -3.28 -3.52 -5.06
N ILE A 62 -4.10 -2.51 -4.81
CA ILE A 62 -5.55 -2.66 -4.58
C ILE A 62 -6.37 -2.69 -5.87
N THR A 63 -5.90 -2.02 -6.93
CA THR A 63 -6.59 -1.96 -8.23
C THR A 63 -6.20 -3.10 -9.17
N GLY A 64 -5.19 -3.89 -8.82
CA GLY A 64 -4.69 -5.00 -9.63
C GLY A 64 -3.70 -4.59 -10.73
N GLY A 65 -3.10 -3.39 -10.63
CA GLY A 65 -2.03 -2.96 -11.52
C GLY A 65 -0.72 -3.73 -11.31
N ILE A 66 -0.43 -4.11 -10.07
CA ILE A 66 0.66 -5.02 -9.70
C ILE A 66 0.09 -6.09 -8.76
N SER A 67 0.69 -7.28 -8.74
CA SER A 67 0.27 -8.31 -7.80
C SER A 67 0.62 -7.87 -6.38
N TRP A 68 -0.37 -7.82 -5.50
CA TRP A 68 -0.15 -7.53 -4.08
C TRP A 68 0.81 -8.57 -3.44
N TRP A 69 0.88 -9.77 -4.00
CA TRP A 69 1.82 -10.81 -3.58
C TRP A 69 3.29 -10.40 -3.81
N ASP A 70 3.59 -9.74 -4.93
CA ASP A 70 4.96 -9.34 -5.25
C ASP A 70 5.44 -8.27 -4.25
N VAL A 71 4.56 -7.33 -3.88
CA VAL A 71 4.84 -6.32 -2.85
C VAL A 71 4.97 -6.97 -1.48
N GLN A 72 4.12 -7.94 -1.16
CA GLN A 72 4.15 -8.67 0.10
C GLN A 72 5.48 -9.42 0.31
N GLN A 73 6.02 -10.06 -0.74
CA GLN A 73 7.31 -10.75 -0.66
C GLN A 73 8.45 -9.79 -0.31
N VAL A 74 8.46 -8.61 -0.93
CA VAL A 74 9.47 -7.58 -0.64
C VAL A 74 9.33 -7.04 0.79
N LEU A 75 8.10 -6.87 1.28
CA LEU A 75 7.87 -6.39 2.66
C LEU A 75 8.20 -7.44 3.73
N LEU A 76 8.05 -8.74 3.42
CA LEU A 76 8.46 -9.84 4.30
C LEU A 76 9.97 -9.84 4.54
N ASP A 77 10.76 -9.45 3.53
CA ASP A 77 12.21 -9.34 3.62
C ASP A 77 12.64 -8.21 4.58
N ILE A 78 11.87 -7.11 4.62
CA ILE A 78 12.07 -6.06 5.62
C ILE A 78 11.74 -6.58 7.02
N SER A 79 10.48 -6.98 7.22
CA SER A 79 10.02 -7.61 8.46
C SER A 79 8.64 -8.25 8.33
N LEU A 80 8.42 -9.30 9.11
CA LEU A 80 7.11 -9.93 9.24
C LEU A 80 6.02 -8.93 9.69
N THR A 81 6.38 -7.93 10.51
CA THR A 81 5.44 -6.91 10.97
C THR A 81 4.92 -6.06 9.81
N TYR A 82 5.78 -5.59 8.91
CA TYR A 82 5.35 -4.81 7.74
C TYR A 82 4.49 -5.64 6.80
N ALA A 83 4.85 -6.91 6.59
CA ALA A 83 4.05 -7.85 5.81
C ALA A 83 2.64 -8.05 6.40
N CYS A 84 2.51 -8.18 7.72
CA CYS A 84 1.20 -8.27 8.38
C CYS A 84 0.39 -6.96 8.24
N VAL A 85 1.04 -5.81 8.40
CA VAL A 85 0.41 -4.49 8.24
C VAL A 85 -0.06 -4.28 6.79
N PHE A 86 0.66 -4.79 5.79
CA PHE A 86 0.26 -4.70 4.38
C PHE A 86 -0.96 -5.54 4.06
N VAL A 87 -1.03 -6.77 4.57
CA VAL A 87 -2.24 -7.60 4.45
C VAL A 87 -3.44 -6.92 5.11
N PHE A 88 -3.24 -6.30 6.28
CA PHE A 88 -4.29 -5.53 6.95
C PHE A 88 -4.74 -4.31 6.12
N PHE A 89 -3.81 -3.58 5.50
CA PHE A 89 -4.11 -2.50 4.57
C PHE A 89 -4.97 -2.98 3.39
N VAL A 90 -4.61 -4.09 2.74
CA VAL A 90 -5.36 -4.66 1.62
C VAL A 90 -6.77 -5.03 2.07
N LEU A 91 -6.90 -5.70 3.22
CA LEU A 91 -8.20 -6.10 3.79
C LEU A 91 -9.09 -4.88 4.09
N VAL A 92 -8.58 -3.89 4.80
CA VAL A 92 -9.34 -2.66 5.15
C VAL A 92 -9.77 -1.93 3.89
N THR A 93 -8.89 -1.80 2.90
CA THR A 93 -9.17 -1.05 1.68
C THR A 93 -10.20 -1.77 0.79
N VAL A 94 -10.11 -3.09 0.68
CA VAL A 94 -11.10 -3.90 -0.05
C VAL A 94 -12.47 -3.87 0.64
N LEU A 95 -12.52 -4.02 1.97
CA LEU A 95 -13.77 -3.89 2.73
C LEU A 95 -14.37 -2.49 2.63
N ALA A 96 -13.53 -1.44 2.68
CA ALA A 96 -13.98 -0.07 2.48
C ALA A 96 -14.58 0.12 1.09
N ALA A 97 -13.91 -0.37 0.04
CA ALA A 97 -14.41 -0.32 -1.33
C ALA A 97 -15.75 -1.06 -1.48
N LEU A 98 -15.87 -2.27 -0.93
CA LEU A 98 -17.12 -3.04 -0.92
C LEU A 98 -18.25 -2.30 -0.19
N ASN A 99 -17.97 -1.73 0.99
CA ASN A 99 -18.95 -0.97 1.76
C ASN A 99 -19.42 0.29 1.03
N ILE A 100 -18.52 0.97 0.32
CA ILE A 100 -18.87 2.13 -0.53
C ILE A 100 -19.81 1.67 -1.66
N ILE A 101 -19.49 0.59 -2.35
CA ILE A 101 -20.29 0.04 -3.44
C ILE A 101 -21.69 -0.33 -2.91
N THR A 102 -21.77 -1.13 -1.84
CA THR A 102 -23.05 -1.53 -1.25
C THR A 102 -23.87 -0.33 -0.78
N GLY A 103 -23.25 0.68 -0.18
CA GLY A 103 -23.94 1.90 0.27
C GLY A 103 -24.44 2.82 -0.84
N ILE A 104 -24.02 2.61 -2.09
CA ILE A 104 -24.57 3.33 -3.27
C ILE A 104 -25.81 2.60 -3.83
N PHE A 105 -25.85 1.27 -3.74
CA PHE A 105 -26.91 0.44 -4.31
C PHE A 105 -28.10 0.21 -3.37
N VAL A 106 -27.96 0.56 -2.09
CA VAL A 106 -29.02 0.51 -1.06
C VAL A 106 -29.52 1.93 -0.79
#